data_AF-A0A2M7NWI6-F1
#
_entry.id   AF-A0A2M7NWI6-F1
#
_cell.length_a   1.000
_cell.length_b   1.000
_cell.length_c   1.000
_cell.angle_alpha   90.00
_cell.angle_beta   90.00
_cell.angle_gamma   90.00
#
_symmetry.space_group_name_H-M   'P 1'
#
loop_
_entity.id
_entity.type
_entity.pdbx_description
1 polymer ?
#
loop_
_entity_poly.entity_id
_entity_poly.type
_entity_poly.pdbx_seq_one_letter_code
_entity_poly.pdbx_strand_id
1 'polypeptide(L)'
;MTDSSRLKSTAAAIAIFIAPLIQPAFANERAETLYKQGDFAGAVAVAEEEYAKSGSESAKTALVRYLTELGLDMSFKENYNAAAYAFSRAL
;
A
#
# COMPACT_ATOMS: atom_id res chain seq x y z
N MET A 1 46.20 16.65 -40.71
CA MET A 1 45.57 17.23 -39.51
C MET A 1 44.15 17.58 -39.88
N THR A 2 43.19 16.69 -39.65
CA THR A 2 41.75 16.97 -39.82
C THR A 2 41.14 17.13 -38.44
N ASP A 3 40.77 18.36 -38.16
CA ASP A 3 40.27 18.82 -36.88
C ASP A 3 38.85 18.30 -36.62
N SER A 4 38.62 18.13 -35.34
CA SER A 4 37.40 17.72 -34.69
C SER A 4 36.27 18.70 -34.98
N SER A 5 35.11 18.18 -35.36
CA SER A 5 33.85 18.83 -34.99
C SER A 5 32.83 17.76 -34.65
N ARG A 6 32.94 17.34 -33.38
CA ARG A 6 31.83 16.89 -32.55
C ARG A 6 30.66 17.86 -32.80
N LEU A 7 29.45 17.39 -33.00
CA LEU A 7 28.52 17.24 -31.89
C LEU A 7 27.39 16.30 -32.31
N LYS A 8 27.36 15.20 -31.59
CA LYS A 8 26.26 14.24 -31.50
C LYS A 8 25.06 14.92 -30.83
N SER A 9 23.90 14.29 -31.04
CA SER A 9 22.80 14.23 -30.07
C SER A 9 21.73 15.31 -30.18
N THR A 10 20.92 15.25 -31.25
CA THR A 10 19.50 15.63 -31.15
C THR A 10 18.72 14.42 -30.61
N ALA A 11 19.00 14.05 -29.37
CA ALA A 11 18.09 13.21 -28.61
C ALA A 11 16.92 14.11 -28.21
N ALA A 12 15.79 13.94 -28.89
CA ALA A 12 14.54 14.58 -28.55
C ALA A 12 14.22 14.26 -27.08
N ALA A 13 14.35 15.27 -26.21
CA ALA A 13 13.92 15.17 -24.83
C ALA A 13 12.39 15.11 -24.83
N ILE A 14 11.85 13.91 -24.77
CA ILE A 14 10.45 13.68 -24.40
C ILE A 14 10.33 14.17 -22.96
N ALA A 15 9.87 15.40 -22.79
CA ALA A 15 9.43 15.90 -21.49
C ALA A 15 8.18 15.08 -21.11
N ILE A 16 8.40 14.01 -20.35
CA ILE A 16 7.32 13.29 -19.68
C ILE A 16 6.77 14.26 -18.63
N PHE A 17 5.64 14.90 -18.95
CA PHE A 17 4.82 15.56 -17.95
C PHE A 17 4.25 14.49 -17.03
N ILE A 18 5.01 14.11 -16.01
CA ILE A 18 4.48 13.38 -14.87
C ILE A 18 3.66 14.40 -14.10
N ALA A 19 2.36 14.49 -14.41
CA ALA A 19 1.42 15.15 -13.53
C ALA A 19 1.57 14.50 -12.15
N PRO A 20 1.74 15.27 -11.05
CA PRO A 20 1.67 14.71 -9.71
C PRO A 20 0.19 14.39 -9.45
N LEU A 21 -0.26 13.25 -9.96
CA LEU A 21 -1.56 12.68 -9.63
C LEU A 21 -1.45 12.11 -8.21
N ILE A 22 -1.65 13.02 -7.25
CA ILE A 22 -2.33 12.83 -5.98
C ILE A 22 -1.96 11.51 -5.29
N GLN A 23 -0.99 11.56 -4.37
CA GLN A 23 -0.65 10.44 -3.50
C GLN A 23 -1.67 10.31 -2.35
N PRO A 24 -2.39 9.18 -2.26
CA PRO A 24 -2.69 8.52 -1.00
C PRO A 24 -1.67 7.38 -0.72
N ALA A 25 -0.43 7.52 -1.20
CA ALA A 25 0.58 6.46 -1.10
C ALA A 25 1.04 6.20 0.35
N PHE A 26 1.11 7.25 1.18
CA PHE A 26 1.76 7.17 2.50
C PHE A 26 1.00 6.34 3.54
N ALA A 27 -0.33 6.35 3.53
CA ALA A 27 -1.11 5.59 4.51
C ALA A 27 -1.06 4.09 4.21
N ASN A 28 -1.12 3.72 2.92
CA ASN A 28 -0.89 2.35 2.49
C ASN A 28 0.54 1.87 2.81
N GLU A 29 1.55 2.72 2.62
CA GLU A 29 2.93 2.40 3.00
C GLU A 29 3.09 2.17 4.50
N ARG A 30 2.40 2.95 5.34
CA ARG A 30 2.42 2.78 6.80
C ARG A 30 1.74 1.48 7.22
N ALA A 31 0.56 1.18 6.68
CA ALA A 31 -0.14 -0.07 6.96
C ALA A 31 0.68 -1.30 6.50
N GLU A 32 1.31 -1.21 5.32
CA GLU A 32 2.18 -2.24 4.78
C GLU A 32 3.44 -2.46 5.64
N THR A 33 3.99 -1.39 6.21
CA THR A 33 5.15 -1.48 7.11
C THR A 33 4.80 -2.23 8.40
N LEU A 34 3.66 -1.88 9.03
CA LEU A 34 3.17 -2.58 10.23
C LEU A 34 2.86 -4.05 9.93
N TYR A 35 2.24 -4.31 8.78
CA TYR A 35 1.97 -5.66 8.29
C TYR A 35 3.24 -6.50 8.19
N LYS A 36 4.30 -5.96 7.58
CA LYS A 36 5.60 -6.65 7.45
C LYS A 36 6.32 -6.86 8.79
N GLN A 37 6.00 -6.06 9.79
CA GLN A 37 6.51 -6.21 11.16
C GLN A 37 5.70 -7.25 11.97
N GLY A 38 4.60 -7.78 11.41
CA GLY A 38 3.68 -8.67 12.10
C GLY A 38 2.70 -7.95 13.03
N ASP A 39 2.68 -6.62 13.03
CA ASP A 39 1.67 -5.83 13.73
C ASP A 39 0.40 -5.72 12.88
N PHE A 40 -0.34 -6.83 12.82
CA PHE A 40 -1.57 -6.91 12.03
C PHE A 40 -2.67 -5.99 12.56
N ALA A 41 -2.76 -5.82 13.87
CA ALA A 41 -3.75 -4.92 14.48
C ALA A 41 -3.46 -3.46 14.11
N GLY A 42 -2.20 -3.03 14.16
CA GLY A 42 -1.78 -1.70 13.70
C GLY A 42 -1.99 -1.51 12.20
N ALA A 43 -1.68 -2.51 11.38
CA ALA A 43 -1.92 -2.47 9.94
C ALA A 43 -3.41 -2.30 9.60
N VAL A 44 -4.29 -3.04 10.29
CA VAL A 44 -5.75 -2.91 10.17
C VAL A 44 -6.21 -1.50 10.55
N ALA A 45 -5.78 -0.96 11.69
CA ALA A 45 -6.20 0.36 12.14
C ALA A 45 -5.85 1.48 11.13
N VAL A 46 -4.63 1.44 10.56
CA VAL A 46 -4.19 2.41 9.56
C VAL A 46 -4.95 2.23 8.24
N ALA A 47 -5.19 0.99 7.81
CA ALA A 47 -5.94 0.71 6.58
C ALA A 47 -7.42 1.10 6.70
N GLU A 48 -8.02 0.98 7.87
CA GLU A 48 -9.38 1.46 8.14
C GLU A 48 -9.48 2.97 8.04
N GLU A 49 -8.53 3.69 8.65
CA GLU A 49 -8.46 5.15 8.55
C GLU A 49 -8.34 5.59 7.08
N GLU A 50 -7.52 4.90 6.30
CA GLU A 50 -7.33 5.22 4.89
C GLU A 50 -8.57 4.89 4.05
N TYR A 51 -9.22 3.74 4.29
CA TYR A 51 -10.46 3.40 3.61
C TYR A 51 -11.58 4.38 3.96
N ALA A 52 -11.69 4.78 5.23
CA ALA A 52 -12.69 5.75 5.67
C ALA A 52 -12.49 7.14 5.03
N LYS A 53 -11.24 7.55 4.80
CA LYS A 53 -10.91 8.83 4.14
C LYS A 53 -11.09 8.78 2.63
N SER A 54 -10.59 7.73 2.00
CA SER A 54 -10.50 7.66 0.53
C SER A 54 -11.71 7.02 -0.12
N GLY A 55 -12.40 6.10 0.58
CA GLY A 55 -13.41 5.23 -0.03
C GLY A 55 -12.87 4.34 -1.16
N SER A 56 -11.55 4.25 -1.32
CA SER A 56 -10.94 3.57 -2.46
C SER A 56 -11.09 2.05 -2.38
N GLU A 57 -11.41 1.41 -3.50
CA GLU A 57 -11.41 -0.05 -3.62
C GLU A 57 -10.03 -0.68 -3.36
N SER A 58 -8.95 0.05 -3.67
CA SER A 58 -7.59 -0.43 -3.33
C SER A 58 -7.35 -0.44 -1.82
N ALA A 59 -7.83 0.58 -1.11
CA ALA A 59 -7.75 0.65 0.36
C ALA A 59 -8.64 -0.42 1.01
N LYS A 60 -9.84 -0.65 0.46
CA LYS A 60 -10.72 -1.74 0.88
C LYS A 60 -10.06 -3.11 0.71
N THR A 61 -9.45 -3.36 -0.44
CA THR A 61 -8.76 -4.63 -0.72
C THR A 61 -7.59 -4.85 0.26
N ALA A 62 -6.80 -3.80 0.52
CA ALA A 62 -5.72 -3.88 1.51
C ALA A 62 -6.26 -4.15 2.92
N LEU A 63 -7.33 -3.47 3.33
CA LEU A 63 -7.99 -3.68 4.62
C LEU A 63 -8.48 -5.13 4.78
N VAL A 64 -9.16 -5.68 3.78
CA VAL A 64 -9.64 -7.08 3.80
C VAL A 64 -8.47 -8.05 3.97
N ARG A 65 -7.36 -7.82 3.26
CA ARG A 65 -6.14 -8.63 3.42
C ARG A 65 -5.63 -8.58 4.86
N TYR A 66 -5.48 -7.39 5.44
CA TYR A 66 -4.97 -7.25 6.81
C TYR A 66 -5.91 -7.85 7.86
N LEU A 67 -7.22 -7.72 7.69
CA LEU A 67 -8.22 -8.34 8.58
C LEU A 67 -8.16 -9.86 8.52
N THR A 68 -7.93 -10.43 7.34
CA THR A 68 -7.77 -11.88 7.16
C THR A 68 -6.53 -12.37 7.92
N GLU A 69 -5.40 -11.68 7.76
CA GLU A 69 -4.14 -12.03 8.42
C GLU A 69 -4.23 -11.87 9.95
N LEU A 70 -4.90 -10.82 10.43
CA LEU A 70 -5.22 -10.66 11.85
C LEU A 70 -6.09 -11.82 12.37
N GLY A 71 -7.09 -12.24 11.59
CA GLY A 71 -7.94 -13.38 11.95
C GLY A 71 -7.17 -14.70 12.04
N LEU A 72 -6.23 -14.93 11.13
CA LEU A 72 -5.32 -16.09 11.16
C LEU A 72 -4.40 -16.05 12.38
N ASP A 73 -3.75 -14.92 12.65
CA ASP A 73 -2.89 -14.73 13.83
C ASP A 73 -3.64 -14.97 15.14
N MET A 74 -4.86 -14.44 15.27
CA MET A 74 -5.72 -14.68 16.44
C MET A 74 -6.15 -16.15 16.55
N SER A 75 -6.38 -16.83 15.42
CA SER A 75 -6.70 -18.25 15.39
C SER A 75 -5.53 -19.11 15.87
N PHE A 76 -4.30 -18.80 15.43
CA PHE A 76 -3.09 -19.49 15.89
C PHE A 76 -2.81 -19.25 17.38
N LYS A 77 -3.26 -18.11 17.91
CA LYS A 77 -3.20 -17.78 19.34
C LYS A 77 -4.40 -18.30 20.14
N GLU A 78 -5.24 -19.13 19.52
CA GLU A 78 -6.46 -19.72 20.12
C GLU A 78 -7.50 -18.68 20.59
N ASN A 79 -7.39 -17.43 20.16
CA ASN A 79 -8.35 -16.38 20.43
C ASN A 79 -9.45 -16.38 19.35
N TYR A 80 -10.27 -17.42 19.36
CA TYR A 80 -11.28 -17.64 18.31
C TYR A 80 -12.36 -16.55 18.25
N ASN A 81 -12.65 -15.89 19.36
CA ASN A 81 -13.60 -14.77 19.39
C ASN A 81 -13.04 -13.58 18.60
N ALA A 82 -11.78 -13.21 18.84
CA ALA A 82 -11.12 -12.14 18.09
C ALA A 82 -10.90 -12.52 16.62
N ALA A 83 -10.57 -13.79 16.35
CA ALA A 83 -10.43 -14.29 14.99
C ALA A 83 -11.74 -14.21 14.20
N ALA A 84 -12.83 -14.72 14.77
CA ALA A 84 -14.16 -14.66 14.15
C ALA A 84 -14.60 -13.22 13.91
N TYR A 85 -14.31 -12.31 14.86
CA TYR A 85 -14.56 -10.89 14.68
C TYR A 85 -13.77 -10.32 13.50
N ALA A 86 -12.46 -10.58 13.41
CA ALA A 86 -11.63 -10.10 12.31
C ALA A 86 -12.10 -10.63 10.95
N PHE A 87 -12.40 -11.92 10.84
CA PHE A 87 -12.95 -12.51 9.61
C PHE A 87 -14.31 -11.94 9.24
N SER A 88 -15.20 -11.71 10.21
CA SER A 88 -16.52 -11.14 9.94
C SER A 88 -16.45 -9.74 9.32
N ARG A 89 -15.38 -8.99 9.62
CA ARG A 89 -15.14 -7.66 9.05
C ARG A 89 -14.48 -7.69 7.68
N ALA A 90 -13.92 -8.83 7.28
CA ALA A 90 -13.27 -9.02 6.00
C ALA A 90 -14.26 -9.41 4.88
N LEU A 91 -15.50 -9.78 5.24
CA LEU A 91 -16.60 -10.14 4.34
C LEU A 91 -17.41 -8.89 3.91
#